data_AF-A0A6V7WMU3-F1
#
_entry.id   AF-A0A6V7WMU3-F1
#
_cell.length_a   1.000
_cell.length_b   1.000
_cell.length_c   1.000
_cell.angle_alpha   90.00
_cell.angle_beta   90.00
_cell.angle_gamma   90.00
#
_symmetry.space_group_name_H-M   'P 1'
#
loop_
_entity.id
_entity.type
_entity.pdbx_description
1 polymer ?
#
loop_
_entity_poly.entity_id
_entity_poly.type
_entity_poly.pdbx_seq_one_letter_code
_entity_poly.pdbx_strand_id
1 'polypeptide(L)'
;MSIVEAACCGLHVVSTKVGGIPEVLPPEFITLAEPNPEILIKSILTSIKNYQNNLLPNSKKKHNRIAKSYNWEDVAKRTEKVYKEAIEEIEINFGKRLKNLLNAGFWFGIVWVWGAALNYFLAVFLDLINPRYRIKKEKLNRIILN
;
A
#
# COMPACT_ATOMS: atom_id res chain seq x y z
N MET A 1 -2.22 -13.12 2.62
CA MET A 1 -1.34 -12.86 1.45
C MET A 1 -0.65 -14.17 1.08
N SER A 2 -1.14 -14.86 0.06
CA SER A 2 -0.85 -16.29 -0.17
C SER A 2 0.61 -16.61 -0.53
N ILE A 3 1.29 -15.75 -1.29
CA ILE A 3 2.66 -16.01 -1.75
C ILE A 3 3.69 -15.96 -0.61
N VAL A 4 3.52 -15.01 0.31
CA VAL A 4 4.40 -14.88 1.49
C VAL A 4 4.13 -16.02 2.47
N GLU A 5 2.86 -16.37 2.68
CA GLU A 5 2.46 -17.51 3.53
C GLU A 5 3.07 -18.82 3.02
N ALA A 6 3.00 -19.09 1.71
CA ALA A 6 3.60 -20.27 1.11
C ALA A 6 5.14 -20.29 1.29
N ALA A 7 5.81 -19.16 1.07
CA ALA A 7 7.25 -19.06 1.26
C ALA A 7 7.66 -19.17 2.74
N CYS A 8 6.84 -18.66 3.67
CA CYS A 8 6.98 -18.87 5.11
C CYS A 8 6.88 -20.36 5.46
N CYS A 9 6.00 -21.13 4.83
CA CYS A 9 5.95 -22.59 4.99
C CYS A 9 7.13 -23.33 4.34
N GLY A 10 8.11 -22.60 3.79
CA GLY A 10 9.31 -23.15 3.16
C GLY A 10 9.08 -23.69 1.75
N LEU A 11 7.94 -23.38 1.13
CA LEU A 11 7.61 -23.81 -0.23
C LEU A 11 8.32 -22.94 -1.27
N HIS A 12 8.57 -23.51 -2.45
CA HIS A 12 8.94 -22.73 -3.64
C HIS A 12 7.68 -22.23 -4.31
N VAL A 13 7.62 -20.93 -4.64
CA VAL A 13 6.43 -20.37 -5.28
C VAL A 13 6.64 -20.20 -6.77
N VAL A 14 5.64 -20.54 -7.57
CA VAL A 14 5.58 -20.18 -8.99
C VAL A 14 4.44 -19.20 -9.15
N SER A 15 4.71 -18.04 -9.76
CA SER A 15 3.70 -16.98 -9.92
C SER A 15 3.92 -16.21 -11.21
N THR A 16 2.93 -15.40 -11.58
CA THR A 16 3.04 -14.50 -12.74
C THR A 16 3.84 -13.25 -12.39
N LYS A 17 4.57 -12.72 -13.37
CA LYS A 17 5.37 -11.49 -13.27
C LYS A 17 4.50 -10.27 -13.54
N VAL A 18 3.56 -9.99 -12.64
CA VAL A 18 2.61 -8.87 -12.80
C VAL A 18 2.55 -8.02 -11.53
N GLY A 19 2.27 -6.73 -11.71
CA GLY A 19 2.13 -5.78 -10.60
C GLY A 19 3.36 -5.77 -9.68
N GLY A 20 3.11 -5.76 -8.37
CA GLY A 20 4.14 -5.75 -7.33
C GLY A 20 4.65 -7.12 -6.90
N ILE A 21 4.31 -8.22 -7.62
CA ILE A 21 4.74 -9.59 -7.26
C ILE A 21 6.27 -9.75 -7.29
N PRO A 22 7.01 -9.23 -8.29
CA PRO A 22 8.47 -9.35 -8.35
C PRO A 22 9.21 -8.78 -7.12
N GLU A 23 8.59 -7.84 -6.41
CA GLU A 23 9.15 -7.15 -5.25
C GLU A 23 8.90 -7.90 -3.93
N VAL A 24 7.96 -8.85 -3.91
CA VAL A 24 7.51 -9.52 -2.68
C VAL A 24 8.54 -10.51 -2.15
N LEU A 25 9.15 -11.32 -3.02
CA LEU A 25 10.07 -12.38 -2.60
C LEU A 25 11.41 -12.31 -3.31
N PRO A 26 12.51 -12.72 -2.65
CA PRO A 26 13.80 -12.89 -3.30
C PRO A 26 13.70 -13.86 -4.49
N PRO A 27 14.44 -13.62 -5.60
CA PRO A 27 14.36 -14.42 -6.83
C PRO A 27 14.70 -15.91 -6.64
N GLU A 28 15.44 -16.27 -5.59
CA GLU A 28 15.76 -17.65 -5.26
C GLU A 28 14.57 -18.45 -4.70
N PHE A 29 13.50 -17.79 -4.25
CA PHE A 29 12.34 -18.43 -3.60
C PHE A 29 11.09 -18.43 -4.46
N ILE A 30 11.13 -17.74 -5.59
CA ILE A 30 10.01 -17.56 -6.51
C ILE A 30 10.47 -17.76 -7.95
N THR A 31 9.71 -18.51 -8.73
CA THR A 31 9.86 -18.56 -10.19
C THR A 31 8.75 -17.72 -10.81
N LEU A 32 9.16 -16.64 -11.46
CA LEU A 32 8.26 -15.70 -12.14
C LEU A 32 8.10 -16.09 -13.61
N ALA A 33 6.87 -16.10 -14.08
CA ALA A 33 6.51 -16.39 -15.47
C ALA A 33 5.64 -15.27 -16.05
N GLU A 34 5.68 -15.08 -17.37
CA GLU A 34 4.70 -14.21 -18.03
C GLU A 34 3.26 -14.75 -17.82
N PRO A 35 2.22 -13.89 -17.82
CA PRO A 35 0.83 -14.27 -17.60
C PRO A 35 0.24 -15.02 -18.82
N ASN A 36 0.84 -16.16 -19.14
CA ASN A 36 0.47 -17.05 -20.23
C ASN A 36 0.39 -18.50 -19.68
N PRO A 37 -0.71 -19.23 -19.91
CA PRO A 37 -0.90 -20.60 -19.40
C PRO A 37 0.23 -21.58 -19.78
N GLU A 38 0.70 -21.56 -21.03
CA GLU A 38 1.74 -22.49 -21.49
C GLU A 38 3.07 -22.22 -20.79
N ILE A 39 3.40 -20.94 -20.61
CA ILE A 39 4.62 -20.50 -19.91
C ILE A 39 4.53 -20.87 -18.42
N LEU A 40 3.37 -20.73 -17.79
CA LEU A 40 3.14 -21.12 -16.40
C LEU A 40 3.32 -22.63 -16.21
N ILE A 41 2.71 -23.45 -17.08
CA ILE A 41 2.86 -24.91 -17.05
C ILE A 41 4.34 -25.29 -17.17
N LYS A 42 5.05 -24.71 -18.15
CA LYS A 42 6.50 -24.93 -18.33
C LYS A 42 7.29 -24.53 -17.08
N SER A 43 6.94 -23.43 -16.44
CA SER A 43 7.61 -22.92 -15.23
C SER A 43 7.38 -23.81 -14.02
N ILE A 44 6.17 -24.34 -13.85
CA ILE A 44 5.83 -25.31 -12.81
C ILE A 44 6.61 -26.60 -13.02
N LEU A 45 6.57 -27.18 -14.23
CA LEU A 45 7.30 -28.41 -14.55
C LEU A 45 8.81 -28.25 -14.34
N THR A 46 9.37 -27.10 -14.73
CA THR A 46 10.79 -26.78 -14.50
C THR A 46 11.10 -26.68 -13.00
N SER A 47 10.22 -26.06 -12.22
CA SER A 47 10.37 -25.95 -10.77
C SER A 47 10.33 -27.31 -10.07
N ILE A 48 9.45 -28.22 -10.51
CA ILE A 48 9.39 -29.60 -10.01
C ILE A 48 10.68 -30.36 -10.31
N LYS A 49 11.21 -30.26 -11.53
CA LYS A 49 12.50 -30.88 -11.89
C LYS A 49 13.64 -30.32 -11.06
N ASN A 50 13.68 -29.00 -10.86
CA ASN A 50 14.69 -28.35 -10.02
C ASN A 50 14.59 -28.82 -8.55
N TYR A 51 13.38 -29.03 -8.03
CA TYR A 51 13.18 -29.60 -6.72
C TYR A 51 13.74 -31.03 -6.63
N GLN A 52 13.39 -31.90 -7.59
CA GLN A 52 13.87 -33.29 -7.65
C GLN A 52 15.39 -33.39 -7.76
N ASN A 53 16.01 -32.45 -8.48
CA ASN A 53 17.46 -32.38 -8.65
C ASN A 53 18.19 -31.65 -7.51
N ASN A 54 17.49 -31.31 -6.41
CA ASN A 54 18.03 -30.55 -5.28
C ASN A 54 18.67 -29.19 -5.66
N LEU A 55 18.19 -28.57 -6.74
CA LEU A 55 18.65 -27.25 -7.20
C LEU A 55 17.93 -26.09 -6.49
N LEU A 56 16.84 -26.38 -5.78
CA LEU A 56 16.10 -25.38 -5.01
C LEU A 56 16.63 -25.26 -3.57
N PRO A 57 16.56 -24.06 -2.96
CA PRO A 57 16.97 -23.90 -1.57
C PRO A 57 16.16 -24.79 -0.62
N ASN A 58 16.84 -25.31 0.41
CA ASN A 58 16.22 -26.12 1.45
C ASN A 58 15.06 -25.37 2.14
N SER A 59 13.95 -26.08 2.41
CA SER A 59 12.74 -25.54 3.04
C SER A 59 13.01 -24.81 4.36
N LYS A 60 13.86 -25.37 5.24
CA LYS A 60 14.22 -24.74 6.53
C LYS A 60 14.95 -23.40 6.33
N LYS A 61 15.82 -23.33 5.32
CA LYS A 61 16.53 -22.09 4.95
C LYS A 61 15.57 -21.03 4.42
N LYS A 62 14.56 -21.44 3.63
CA LYS A 62 13.50 -20.55 3.13
C LYS A 62 12.67 -19.97 4.27
N HIS A 63 12.12 -20.84 5.12
CA HIS A 63 11.33 -20.44 6.29
C HIS A 63 12.10 -19.44 7.17
N ASN A 64 13.32 -19.80 7.60
CA ASN A 64 14.12 -18.97 8.51
C ASN A 64 14.44 -17.57 7.96
N ARG A 65 14.48 -17.42 6.63
CA ARG A 65 14.75 -16.13 5.99
C ARG A 65 13.48 -15.31 5.86
N ILE A 66 12.40 -15.88 5.32
CA ILE A 66 11.16 -15.13 5.06
C ILE A 66 10.42 -14.78 6.37
N ALA A 67 10.45 -15.67 7.36
CA ALA A 67 9.83 -15.41 8.67
C ALA A 67 10.39 -14.17 9.37
N LYS A 68 11.65 -13.79 9.07
CA LYS A 68 12.27 -12.57 9.61
C LYS A 68 11.98 -11.31 8.79
N SER A 69 11.74 -11.46 7.48
CA SER A 69 11.52 -10.32 6.57
C SER A 69 10.09 -9.76 6.65
N TYR A 70 9.11 -10.61 6.96
CA TYR A 70 7.71 -10.22 7.06
C TYR A 70 7.26 -10.12 8.52
N ASN A 71 7.72 -9.07 9.21
CA ASN A 71 7.35 -8.79 10.59
C ASN A 71 6.28 -7.69 10.66
N TRP A 72 5.06 -8.06 11.07
CA TRP A 72 3.95 -7.10 11.23
C TRP A 72 4.21 -6.03 12.29
N GLU A 73 4.98 -6.33 13.33
CA GLU A 73 5.34 -5.33 14.35
C GLU A 73 6.22 -4.23 13.75
N ASP A 74 7.17 -4.58 12.88
CA ASP A 74 8.01 -3.60 12.19
C ASP A 74 7.20 -2.76 11.19
N VAL A 75 6.34 -3.41 10.40
CA VAL A 75 5.43 -2.71 9.48
C VAL A 75 4.54 -1.73 10.25
N ALA A 76 3.95 -2.15 11.37
CA ALA A 76 3.13 -1.30 12.22
C ALA A 76 3.91 -0.08 12.76
N LYS A 77 5.13 -0.29 13.28
CA LYS A 77 5.99 0.80 13.78
C LYS A 77 6.34 1.81 12.68
N ARG A 78 6.71 1.33 11.49
CA ARG A 78 7.03 2.22 10.35
C ARG A 78 5.80 2.98 9.86
N THR A 79 4.65 2.32 9.79
CA THR A 79 3.39 2.96 9.42
C THR A 79 2.96 4.00 10.46
N GLU A 80 3.05 3.68 11.76
CA GLU A 80 2.75 4.62 12.85
C GLU A 80 3.61 5.87 12.77
N LYS A 81 4.92 5.73 12.48
CA LYS A 81 5.82 6.87 12.30
C LYS A 81 5.34 7.81 11.19
N VAL A 82 4.97 7.28 10.02
CA VAL A 82 4.43 8.09 8.92
C VAL A 82 3.14 8.80 9.33
N TYR A 83 2.25 8.13 10.07
CA TYR A 83 1.04 8.77 10.58
C TYR A 83 1.33 9.90 11.57
N LYS A 84 2.27 9.71 12.49
CA LYS A 84 2.69 10.76 13.43
C LYS A 84 3.24 11.97 12.69
N GLU A 85 4.14 11.74 11.73
CA GLU A 85 4.71 12.79 10.89
C GLU A 85 3.63 13.52 10.08
N ALA A 86 2.69 12.79 9.47
CA ALA A 86 1.59 13.38 8.69
C ALA A 86 0.58 14.17 9.55
N ILE A 87 0.41 13.81 10.83
CA ILE A 87 -0.43 14.56 11.78
C ILE A 87 0.29 15.82 12.28
N GLU A 88 1.62 15.74 12.46
CA GLU A 88 2.47 16.86 12.87
C GLU A 88 2.74 17.84 11.72
N GLU A 89 2.55 17.43 10.47
CA GLU A 89 2.60 18.34 9.33
C GLU A 89 1.60 19.50 9.50
N ILE A 90 2.13 20.71 9.61
CA ILE A 90 1.37 21.95 9.77
C ILE A 90 0.39 22.08 8.61
N GLU A 91 -0.90 22.25 8.93
CA GLU A 91 -1.91 22.57 7.90
C GLU A 91 -1.42 23.76 7.07
N ILE A 92 -1.22 23.54 5.77
CA ILE A 92 -0.79 24.60 4.86
C ILE A 92 -1.79 25.75 4.99
N ASN A 93 -1.32 26.89 5.51
CA ASN A 93 -2.15 28.08 5.68
C ASN A 93 -2.83 28.45 4.35
N PHE A 94 -4.08 28.91 4.40
CA PHE A 94 -4.91 29.16 3.22
C PHE A 94 -4.21 30.00 2.15
N GLY A 95 -3.48 31.05 2.56
CA GLY A 95 -2.71 31.89 1.65
C GLY A 95 -1.57 31.13 0.92
N LYS A 96 -0.91 30.18 1.60
CA LYS A 96 0.14 29.36 1.00
C LYS A 96 -0.45 28.29 0.06
N ARG A 97 -1.64 27.75 0.38
CA ARG A 97 -2.42 26.91 -0.55
C ARG A 97 -2.77 27.70 -1.82
N LEU A 98 -3.35 28.89 -1.68
CA LEU A 98 -3.75 29.74 -2.80
C LEU A 98 -2.56 30.13 -3.69
N LYS A 99 -1.42 30.47 -3.08
CA LYS A 99 -0.18 30.77 -3.81
C LYS A 99 0.32 29.57 -4.62
N ASN A 100 0.29 28.37 -4.05
CA ASN A 100 0.67 27.14 -4.77
C ASN A 100 -0.28 26.83 -5.93
N LEU A 101 -1.58 27.07 -5.74
CA LEU A 101 -2.62 26.90 -6.77
C LEU A 101 -2.42 27.87 -7.94
N LEU A 102 -2.13 29.14 -7.67
CA LEU A 102 -1.85 30.15 -8.69
C LEU A 102 -0.54 29.89 -9.45
N ASN A 103 0.44 29.29 -8.79
CA ASN A 103 1.72 28.92 -9.39
C ASN A 103 1.63 27.71 -10.34
N ALA A 104 0.50 27.00 -10.41
CA ALA A 104 0.30 25.86 -11.32
C ALA A 104 0.10 26.27 -12.81
N GLY A 105 0.29 27.54 -13.14
CA GLY A 105 0.15 28.12 -14.49
C GLY A 105 -1.04 29.07 -14.58
N PHE A 106 -1.01 30.04 -15.51
CA PHE A 106 -2.02 31.11 -15.59
C PHE A 106 -3.46 30.58 -15.73
N TRP A 107 -3.70 29.74 -16.75
CA TRP A 107 -5.03 29.18 -17.01
C TRP A 107 -5.42 28.08 -16.01
N PHE A 108 -4.49 27.16 -15.73
CA PHE A 108 -4.74 26.06 -14.79
C PHE A 108 -4.96 26.55 -13.35
N GLY A 109 -4.18 27.54 -12.91
CA GLY A 109 -4.29 28.11 -11.57
C GLY A 109 -5.63 28.79 -11.33
N ILE A 110 -6.13 29.57 -12.29
CA ILE A 110 -7.45 30.23 -12.17
C ILE A 110 -8.57 29.18 -12.05
N VAL A 111 -8.57 28.14 -12.90
CA VAL A 111 -9.56 27.06 -12.85
C VAL A 111 -9.52 26.33 -11.50
N TRP A 112 -8.33 26.05 -10.98
CA TRP A 112 -8.15 25.40 -9.69
C TRP A 112 -8.60 26.27 -8.51
N VAL A 113 -8.41 27.59 -8.57
CA VAL A 113 -8.91 28.53 -7.55
C VAL A 113 -10.44 28.54 -7.53
N TRP A 114 -11.09 28.56 -8.70
CA TRP A 114 -12.55 28.44 -8.80
C TRP A 114 -13.05 27.10 -8.26
N GLY A 115 -12.38 25.99 -8.58
CA GLY A 115 -12.69 24.67 -8.02
C GLY A 115 -12.52 24.61 -6.50
N ALA A 116 -11.49 25.25 -5.95
CA ALA A 116 -11.30 25.36 -4.51
C ALA A 116 -12.38 26.22 -3.83
N ALA A 117 -12.78 27.32 -4.46
CA ALA A 117 -13.87 28.17 -3.98
C ALA A 117 -15.22 27.44 -3.98
N LEU A 118 -15.52 26.69 -5.05
CA LEU A 118 -16.71 25.86 -5.14
C LEU A 118 -16.72 24.77 -4.06
N ASN A 119 -15.60 24.08 -3.85
CA ASN A 119 -15.47 23.09 -2.77
C ASN A 119 -15.66 23.71 -1.38
N TYR A 120 -15.12 24.92 -1.15
CA TYR A 120 -15.32 25.63 0.10
C TYR A 120 -16.80 26.00 0.32
N PHE A 121 -17.46 26.52 -0.71
CA PHE A 121 -18.89 26.83 -0.68
C PHE A 121 -19.72 25.58 -0.39
N LEU A 122 -19.43 24.47 -1.06
CA LEU A 122 -20.09 23.19 -0.83
C LEU A 122 -19.86 22.70 0.61
N ALA A 123 -18.65 22.85 1.16
CA ALA A 123 -18.36 22.47 2.54
C ALA A 123 -19.14 23.30 3.56
N VAL A 124 -19.31 24.61 3.32
CA VAL A 124 -20.16 25.48 4.15
C VAL A 124 -21.64 25.09 4.02
N PHE A 125 -22.10 24.81 2.80
CA PHE A 125 -23.47 24.37 2.55
C PHE A 125 -23.78 23.03 3.25
N LEU A 126 -22.86 22.07 3.17
CA LEU A 126 -22.98 20.78 3.87
C LEU A 126 -22.96 20.95 5.39
N ASP A 127 -22.18 21.89 5.93
CA ASP A 127 -22.20 22.24 7.35
C ASP A 127 -23.52 22.83 7.81
N LEU A 128 -24.20 23.60 6.95
CA LEU A 128 -25.52 24.16 7.26
C LEU A 128 -26.58 23.06 7.34
N ILE A 129 -26.49 22.03 6.47
CA ILE A 129 -27.42 20.90 6.47
C ILE A 129 -27.12 19.91 7.60
N ASN A 130 -25.84 19.61 7.83
CA ASN A 130 -25.40 18.69 8.88
C ASN A 130 -24.07 19.16 9.49
N PRO A 131 -24.11 19.86 10.65
CA PRO A 131 -22.93 20.51 11.19
C PRO A 131 -21.82 19.52 11.57
N ARG A 132 -20.60 19.78 11.09
CA ARG A 132 -19.37 19.00 11.37
C ARG A 132 -19.18 18.61 12.85
N TYR A 133 -19.69 19.41 13.79
CA TYR A 133 -19.60 19.13 15.24
C TYR A 133 -20.36 17.86 15.66
N ARG A 134 -21.48 17.52 15.00
CA ARG A 134 -22.27 16.32 15.31
C ARG A 134 -21.49 15.03 15.03
N ILE A 135 -20.71 15.02 13.94
CA ILE A 135 -19.86 13.90 13.53
C ILE A 135 -18.65 13.73 14.47
N LYS A 136 -18.02 14.83 14.90
CA LYS A 136 -16.90 14.80 15.87
C LYS A 136 -17.35 14.24 17.23
N LYS A 137 -18.54 14.65 17.71
CA LYS A 137 -19.09 14.21 19.00
C LYS A 137 -19.47 12.73 19.00
N GLU A 138 -20.08 12.23 17.92
CA GLU A 138 -20.40 10.80 17.78
C GLU A 138 -19.15 9.91 17.67
N LYS A 139 -18.12 10.34 16.94
CA LYS A 139 -16.84 9.60 16.88
C LYS A 139 -16.12 9.56 18.22
N LEU A 140 -16.06 10.68 18.95
CA LEU A 140 -15.42 10.75 20.26
C LEU A 140 -16.14 9.85 21.29
N ASN A 141 -17.48 9.87 21.30
CA ASN A 141 -18.26 9.01 22.20
C ASN A 141 -18.09 7.51 21.90
N ARG A 142 -17.92 7.10 20.63
CA ARG A 142 -17.69 5.69 20.27
C ARG A 142 -16.28 5.18 20.60
N ILE A 143 -15.30 6.07 20.72
CA ILE A 143 -13.91 5.72 21.10
C ILE A 143 -13.77 5.63 22.62
N ILE A 144 -14.55 6.40 23.39
CA ILE A 144 -14.52 6.36 24.86
C ILE A 144 -15.33 5.17 25.43
N LEU A 145 -16.28 4.64 24.66
CA LEU A 145 -17.18 3.55 25.09
C LEU A 145 -16.73 2.14 24.61
N ASN A 146 -15.59 2.01 23.94
CA ASN A 146 -14.95 0.73 23.58
C ASN A 146 -13.51 0.73 24.10
#